data_AF-A0A921UD09-F1
#
_entry.id   AF-A0A921UD09-F1
#
_cell.length_a   1.000
_cell.length_b   1.000
_cell.length_c   1.000
_cell.angle_alpha   90.00
_cell.angle_beta   90.00
_cell.angle_gamma   90.00
#
_symmetry.space_group_name_H-M   'P 1'
#
loop_
_entity.id
_entity.type
_entity.pdbx_description
1 polymer ?
#
loop_
_entity_poly.entity_id
_entity_poly.type
_entity_poly.pdbx_seq_one_letter_code
_entity_poly.pdbx_strand_id
1 'polypeptide(L)'
;MAARSSSMPPEDDYETEQKKQAAADVLFHYSQFVMVCIGEDVRPTDLRLHLMKEVSGMPTSLKEPQQAASSPASSGEPSSSGMMKGDKNEIS
;
A
#
# COMPACT_ATOMS: atom_id res chain seq x y z
N MET A 1 -28.94 55.87 0.98
CA MET A 1 -28.68 54.66 1.78
C MET A 1 -27.98 53.66 0.88
N ALA A 2 -26.68 53.41 1.05
CA ALA A 2 -25.97 52.39 0.28
C ALA A 2 -26.28 51.02 0.90
N ALA A 3 -26.99 50.18 0.15
CA ALA A 3 -27.24 48.80 0.56
C ALA A 3 -25.89 48.07 0.58
N ARG A 4 -25.52 47.62 1.78
CA ARG A 4 -24.34 46.81 2.07
C ARG A 4 -24.45 45.55 1.21
N SER A 5 -23.68 45.50 0.13
CA SER A 5 -23.53 44.31 -0.69
C SER A 5 -22.97 43.20 0.19
N SER A 6 -23.84 42.29 0.61
CA SER A 6 -23.46 41.01 1.18
C SER A 6 -22.72 40.24 0.10
N SER A 7 -21.41 40.43 0.02
CA SER A 7 -20.54 39.55 -0.75
C SER A 7 -20.67 38.17 -0.10
N MET A 8 -21.40 37.27 -0.75
CA MET A 8 -21.15 35.85 -0.50
C MET A 8 -19.65 35.62 -0.71
N PRO A 9 -19.00 34.77 0.10
CA PRO A 9 -17.61 34.42 -0.18
C PRO A 9 -17.55 33.90 -1.62
N PRO A 10 -16.57 34.33 -2.42
CA PRO A 10 -16.44 33.81 -3.78
C PRO A 10 -16.30 32.29 -3.67
N GLU A 11 -17.09 31.54 -4.43
CA GLU A 11 -17.10 30.07 -4.41
C GLU A 11 -15.68 29.47 -4.56
N ASP A 12 -14.79 30.20 -5.25
CA ASP A 12 -13.37 29.90 -5.40
C ASP A 12 -12.61 29.80 -4.07
N ASP A 13 -12.96 30.61 -3.06
CA ASP A 13 -12.34 30.55 -1.74
C ASP A 13 -12.74 29.27 -0.99
N TYR A 14 -13.99 28.82 -1.18
CA TYR A 14 -14.49 27.59 -0.57
C TYR A 14 -13.85 26.34 -1.18
N GLU A 15 -13.73 26.29 -2.52
CA GLU A 15 -13.03 25.20 -3.20
C GLU A 15 -11.55 25.14 -2.77
N THR A 16 -10.91 26.30 -2.70
CA THR A 16 -9.51 26.41 -2.26
C THR A 16 -9.33 25.91 -0.83
N GLU A 17 -10.23 26.27 0.08
CA GLU A 17 -10.17 25.82 1.47
C GLU A 17 -10.40 24.31 1.61
N GLN A 18 -11.36 23.75 0.86
CA GLN A 18 -11.54 22.30 0.81
C GLN A 18 -10.31 21.56 0.31
N LYS A 19 -9.63 22.10 -0.71
CA LYS A 19 -8.39 21.51 -1.23
C LYS A 19 -7.26 21.57 -0.21
N LYS A 20 -7.15 22.65 0.56
CA LYS A 20 -6.19 22.75 1.68
C LYS A 20 -6.50 21.70 2.74
N GLN A 21 -7.77 21.54 3.11
CA GLN A 21 -8.18 20.55 4.10
C GLN A 21 -7.86 19.13 3.62
N ALA A 22 -8.21 18.79 2.38
CA ALA A 22 -7.89 17.48 1.80
C ALA A 22 -6.38 17.20 1.77
N ALA A 23 -5.55 18.21 1.44
CA ALA A 23 -4.10 18.09 1.48
C ALA A 23 -3.58 17.89 2.92
N ALA A 24 -4.13 18.63 3.89
CA ALA A 24 -3.77 18.49 5.30
C ALA A 24 -4.13 17.10 5.83
N ASP A 25 -5.32 16.59 5.47
CA ASP A 25 -5.76 15.25 5.85
C ASP A 25 -4.82 14.18 5.27
N VAL A 26 -4.47 14.27 3.98
CA VAL A 26 -3.52 13.33 3.35
C VAL A 26 -2.17 13.36 4.05
N LEU A 27 -1.63 14.55 4.37
CA LEU A 27 -0.36 14.69 5.06
C LEU A 27 -0.43 14.13 6.50
N PHE A 28 -1.55 14.30 7.19
CA PHE A 28 -1.77 13.77 8.54
C PHE A 28 -1.86 12.24 8.54
N HIS A 29 -2.54 11.64 7.56
CA HIS A 29 -2.57 10.18 7.43
C HIS A 29 -1.18 9.63 7.07
N TYR A 30 -0.45 10.31 6.19
CA TYR A 30 0.91 9.90 5.83
C TYR A 30 1.87 10.01 7.03
N SER A 31 1.79 11.07 7.84
CA SER A 31 2.65 11.23 9.01
C SER A 31 2.42 10.13 10.05
N GLN A 32 1.16 9.74 10.29
CA GLN A 32 0.84 8.59 11.15
C GLN A 32 1.42 7.30 10.58
N PHE A 33 1.26 7.06 9.29
CA PHE A 33 1.79 5.86 8.64
C PHE A 33 3.32 5.76 8.76
N VAL A 34 4.04 6.88 8.57
CA VAL A 34 5.51 6.93 8.74
C VAL A 34 5.91 6.70 10.19
N MET A 35 5.17 7.28 11.15
CA MET A 35 5.43 7.07 12.58
C MET A 35 5.32 5.58 12.95
N VAL A 36 4.34 4.86 12.41
CA VAL A 36 4.21 3.40 12.60
C VAL A 36 5.39 2.65 11.97
N CYS A 37 5.80 3.03 10.74
CA CYS A 37 6.97 2.42 10.08
C CYS A 37 8.23 2.55 10.94
N ILE A 38 8.46 3.73 11.53
CA ILE A 38 9.61 4.01 12.40
C ILE A 38 9.49 3.23 13.72
N GLY A 39 8.31 3.20 14.34
CA GLY A 39 8.09 2.49 15.61
C GLY A 39 8.28 0.98 15.52
N GLU A 40 7.96 0.39 14.36
CA GLU A 40 8.12 -1.04 14.11
C GLU A 40 9.45 -1.42 13.43
N ASP A 41 10.30 -0.44 13.06
CA ASP A 41 11.53 -0.64 12.27
C ASP A 41 11.30 -1.39 10.95
N VAL A 42 10.17 -1.09 10.28
CA VAL A 42 9.78 -1.75 9.03
C VAL A 42 9.75 -0.76 7.87
N ARG A 43 10.04 -1.26 6.67
CA ARG A 43 9.92 -0.43 5.47
C ARG A 43 8.44 -0.17 5.18
N PRO A 44 8.08 1.02 4.65
CA PRO A 44 6.74 1.33 4.18
C PRO A 44 6.11 0.27 3.27
N THR A 45 6.92 -0.36 2.41
CA THR A 45 6.47 -1.41 1.50
C THR A 45 6.02 -2.68 2.23
N ASP A 46 6.76 -3.08 3.26
CA ASP A 46 6.49 -4.30 4.02
C ASP A 46 5.26 -4.11 4.90
N LEU A 47 5.13 -2.94 5.55
CA LEU A 47 3.94 -2.57 6.29
C LEU A 47 2.70 -2.52 5.39
N ARG A 48 2.82 -1.96 4.18
CA ARG A 48 1.71 -1.94 3.21
C ARG A 48 1.27 -3.34 2.82
N LEU A 49 2.22 -4.24 2.56
CA LEU A 49 1.92 -5.64 2.23
C LEU A 49 1.27 -6.36 3.41
N HIS A 50 1.78 -6.14 4.63
CA HIS A 50 1.21 -6.67 5.85
C HIS A 50 -0.26 -6.26 6.00
N LEU A 51 -0.55 -4.96 5.93
CA LEU A 51 -1.92 -4.43 6.00
C LEU A 51 -2.82 -5.03 4.91
N MET A 52 -2.33 -5.15 3.67
CA MET A 52 -3.10 -5.78 2.59
C MET A 52 -3.48 -7.23 2.90
N LYS A 53 -2.58 -7.98 3.56
CA LYS A 53 -2.81 -9.37 3.96
C LYS A 53 -3.69 -9.48 5.20
N GLU A 54 -3.60 -8.55 6.15
CA GLU A 54 -4.51 -8.48 7.30
C GLU A 54 -5.95 -8.22 6.85
N VAL A 55 -6.14 -7.27 5.93
CA VAL A 55 -7.47 -6.95 5.36
C VAL A 55 -8.06 -8.13 4.60
N SER A 56 -7.23 -8.98 3.98
CA SER A 56 -7.68 -10.21 3.33
C SER A 56 -7.90 -11.39 4.29
N GLY A 57 -7.71 -11.20 5.59
CA GLY A 57 -7.85 -12.25 6.61
C GLY A 57 -6.73 -13.30 6.58
N MET A 58 -5.61 -13.00 5.92
CA MET A 58 -4.46 -13.90 5.87
C MET A 58 -3.57 -13.68 7.10
N PRO A 59 -3.06 -14.75 7.72
CA PRO A 59 -2.15 -14.62 8.86
C PRO A 59 -0.85 -13.95 8.41
N THR A 60 -0.42 -12.92 9.16
CA THR A 60 0.82 -12.19 8.92
C THR A 60 1.49 -11.75 10.21
N SER A 61 2.80 -11.59 10.17
CA SER A 61 3.60 -11.00 11.25
C SER A 61 4.51 -9.93 10.66
N LEU A 62 4.59 -8.77 11.30
CA LEU A 62 5.54 -7.70 10.93
C LEU A 62 6.97 -7.99 11.39
N LYS A 63 7.13 -8.81 12.43
CA LYS A 63 8.42 -9.23 12.97
C LYS A 63 8.63 -10.72 12.70
N GLU A 64 9.57 -11.02 11.83
CA GLU A 64 10.31 -12.29 11.87
C GLU A 64 11.70 -11.95 12.45
N PRO A 65 12.23 -12.70 13.43
CA PRO A 65 13.54 -12.40 14.01
C PRO A 65 14.59 -12.45 12.91
N GLN A 66 15.47 -11.45 12.84
CA GLN A 66 16.74 -11.58 12.12
C GLN A 66 17.48 -12.80 12.66
N GLN A 67 17.30 -13.97 12.03
CA GLN A 67 18.33 -15.00 12.09
C GLN A 67 19.45 -14.53 11.18
N ALA A 68 20.46 -13.95 11.83
CA ALA A 68 21.77 -13.73 11.26
C ALA A 68 22.26 -15.00 10.55
N ALA A 69 22.56 -14.84 9.26
CA ALA A 69 23.56 -15.58 8.49
C ALA A 69 23.83 -17.06 8.85
N SER A 70 23.21 -17.97 8.10
CA SER A 70 23.89 -19.20 7.63
C SER A 70 23.15 -19.85 6.46
N SER A 71 23.69 -19.63 5.25
CA SER A 71 23.69 -20.50 4.05
C SER A 71 22.37 -21.06 3.48
N PRO A 72 21.99 -20.78 2.22
CA PRO A 72 21.00 -21.58 1.53
C PRO A 72 21.71 -22.79 0.89
N ALA A 73 21.55 -23.97 1.47
CA ALA A 73 21.87 -25.22 0.79
C ALA A 73 20.73 -26.21 0.93
N SER A 74 20.03 -26.37 -0.20
CA SER A 74 19.53 -27.64 -0.74
C SER A 74 18.28 -28.30 -0.14
N SER A 75 17.33 -28.51 -1.08
CA SER A 75 16.54 -29.73 -1.31
C SER A 75 15.11 -29.76 -0.76
N GLY A 76 14.16 -29.94 -1.70
CA GLY A 76 12.79 -30.38 -1.40
C GLY A 76 11.74 -29.97 -2.43
N GLU A 77 11.86 -30.39 -3.69
CA GLU A 77 10.64 -30.63 -4.48
C GLU A 77 9.88 -31.82 -3.86
N PRO A 78 8.54 -31.83 -3.93
CA PRO A 78 7.94 -32.66 -4.98
C PRO A 78 6.62 -32.13 -5.59
N SER A 79 6.44 -32.51 -6.86
CA SER A 79 5.21 -33.03 -7.49
C SER A 79 3.93 -32.17 -7.52
N SER A 80 3.03 -32.28 -8.49
CA SER A 80 2.91 -32.95 -9.80
C SER A 80 1.43 -32.79 -10.16
N SER A 81 1.09 -32.10 -11.25
CA SER A 81 -0.21 -32.33 -11.93
C SER A 81 -0.10 -31.91 -13.39
N GLY A 82 -0.08 -32.89 -14.28
CA GLY A 82 0.11 -32.70 -15.70
C GLY A 82 -1.11 -32.16 -16.44
N MET A 83 -0.85 -31.56 -17.60
CA MET A 83 -1.73 -31.68 -18.74
C MET A 83 -0.92 -32.16 -19.94
N MET A 84 -1.46 -33.20 -20.54
CA MET A 84 -0.94 -34.01 -21.63
C MET A 84 -1.14 -33.35 -22.99
N LYS A 85 -0.17 -33.62 -23.89
CA LYS A 85 -0.31 -33.81 -25.36
C LYS A 85 -0.60 -32.55 -26.19
N GLY A 86 0.14 -32.22 -27.23
CA GLY A 86 1.15 -32.93 -28.03
C GLY A 86 1.19 -32.24 -29.40
N ASP A 87 2.40 -32.02 -29.90
CA ASP A 87 2.78 -31.26 -31.10
C ASP A 87 2.08 -31.64 -32.41
N LYS A 88 1.86 -30.60 -33.26
CA LYS A 88 2.20 -30.55 -34.70
C LYS A 88 1.48 -29.36 -35.36
N ASN A 89 2.20 -28.39 -35.92
CA ASN A 89 2.81 -28.49 -37.25
C ASN A 89 3.29 -27.11 -37.70
N GLU A 90 4.59 -26.98 -37.94
CA GLU A 90 5.17 -25.97 -38.82
C GLU A 90 4.92 -26.42 -40.28
N ILE A 91 4.51 -25.51 -41.16
CA ILE A 91 4.90 -25.61 -42.56
C ILE A 91 5.02 -24.20 -43.14
N SER A 92 6.12 -24.04 -43.87
CA SER A 92 6.57 -22.86 -44.62
C SER A 92 5.58 -22.32 -45.65
#